data_AF-A0A3B9QV76-F1
#
_entry.id   AF-A0A3B9QV76-F1
#
_cell.length_a   1.000
_cell.length_b   1.000
_cell.length_c   1.000
_cell.angle_alpha   90.00
_cell.angle_beta   90.00
_cell.angle_gamma   90.00
#
_symmetry.space_group_name_H-M   'P 1'
#
loop_
_entity.id
_entity.type
_entity.pdbx_description
1 polymer ?
#
loop_
_entity_poly.entity_id
_entity_poly.type
_entity_poly.pdbx_seq_one_letter_code
_entity_poly.pdbx_strand_id
1 'polypeptide(L)' 'MTTPEDSADRPVLIPELVSLDAGLPADKDVVLNALAVLQVDAGRATDATVLLGDIHAREAQA' A
#
# COMPACT_ATOMS: atom_id res chain seq x y z
N MET A 1 -12.35 24.64 -11.16
CA MET A 1 -10.98 24.13 -10.96
C MET A 1 -10.82 23.87 -9.47
N THR A 2 -11.31 22.74 -8.95
CA THR A 2 -11.11 22.36 -7.55
C THR A 2 -9.82 21.56 -7.45
N THR A 3 -8.82 22.13 -6.78
CA THR A 3 -7.54 21.50 -6.47
C THR A 3 -7.77 20.29 -5.55
N PRO A 4 -7.11 19.14 -5.77
CA PRO A 4 -7.21 18.00 -4.86
C PRO A 4 -6.28 18.26 -3.65
N GLU A 5 -6.76 19.00 -2.66
CA GLU A 5 -6.01 19.28 -1.42
C GLU A 5 -6.04 18.11 -0.42
N ASP A 6 -6.84 17.07 -0.65
CA ASP A 6 -7.07 15.97 0.31
C ASP A 6 -5.87 15.01 0.48
N SER A 7 -4.94 14.97 -0.47
CA SER A 7 -3.78 14.06 -0.40
C SER A 7 -2.59 14.64 0.36
N ALA A 8 -2.48 15.96 0.49
CA ALA A 8 -1.31 16.62 1.07
C ALA A 8 -1.33 16.67 2.61
N ASP A 9 -2.52 16.62 3.22
CA ASP A 9 -2.71 16.73 4.67
C ASP A 9 -2.83 15.36 5.37
N ARG A 10 -2.84 14.26 4.59
CA ARG A 10 -2.93 12.90 5.13
C ARG A 10 -1.55 12.42 5.60
N PRO A 11 -1.35 12.08 6.89
CA PRO A 11 -0.06 11.60 7.38
C PRO A 11 0.42 10.38 6.60
N VAL A 12 1.69 10.37 6.22
CA VAL A 12 2.29 9.25 5.46
C VAL A 12 2.36 7.99 6.33
N LEU A 13 2.74 8.15 7.61
CA LEU A 13 2.76 7.08 8.60
C LEU A 13 1.52 7.22 9.50
N ILE A 14 0.65 6.21 9.46
CA ILE A 14 -0.48 6.07 10.39
C ILE A 14 -0.41 4.69 11.06
N PRO A 15 -0.87 4.54 12.32
CA PRO A 15 -0.79 3.26 13.03
C PRO A 15 -1.39 2.08 12.27
N GLU A 16 -2.45 2.30 11.50
CA GLU A 16 -3.17 1.30 10.71
C GLU A 16 -2.33 0.72 9.56
N LEU A 17 -1.28 1.42 9.13
CA LEU A 17 -0.35 0.97 8.10
C LEU A 17 0.96 0.41 8.66
N VAL A 18 1.09 0.37 9.99
CA VAL A 18 2.30 -0.08 10.66
C VAL A 18 2.06 -1.48 11.21
N SER A 19 2.55 -2.48 10.47
CA SER A 19 2.67 -3.85 10.99
C SER A 19 4.08 -4.05 11.54
N LEU A 20 4.21 -3.99 12.87
CA LEU A 20 5.44 -4.29 13.60
C LEU A 20 5.42 -5.77 14.00
N ASP A 21 5.58 -6.68 13.05
CA ASP A 21 5.71 -8.10 13.37
C ASP A 21 7.02 -8.70 12.84
N ALA A 22 7.71 -9.44 13.71
CA ALA A 22 8.87 -10.26 13.39
C ALA A 22 8.46 -11.56 12.66
N GLY A 23 7.16 -11.78 12.42
CA GLY A 23 6.58 -12.93 11.73
C GLY A 23 6.23 -12.72 10.25
N LEU A 24 6.70 -11.63 9.61
CA LEU A 24 6.50 -11.47 8.16
C LEU A 24 7.08 -12.68 7.41
N PRO A 25 6.31 -13.33 6.53
CA PRO A 25 6.81 -14.44 5.72
C PRO A 25 8.03 -14.03 4.92
N ALA A 26 8.95 -14.97 4.68
CA ALA A 26 10.13 -14.73 3.84
C ALA A 26 9.76 -14.49 2.36
N ASP A 27 8.52 -14.81 1.98
CA ASP A 27 8.02 -14.62 0.63
C ASP A 27 7.57 -13.16 0.43
N LYS A 28 8.28 -12.45 -0.45
CA LYS A 28 8.02 -11.06 -0.80
C LYS A 28 6.62 -10.85 -1.34
N ASP A 29 6.10 -11.76 -2.16
CA ASP A 29 4.78 -11.59 -2.77
C ASP A 29 3.66 -11.70 -1.73
N VAL A 30 3.86 -12.54 -0.72
CA VAL A 30 2.95 -12.62 0.44
C VAL A 30 2.96 -11.32 1.24
N VAL A 31 4.13 -10.73 1.46
CA VAL A 31 4.26 -9.43 2.16
C VAL A 31 3.62 -8.31 1.35
N LEU A 32 3.86 -8.24 0.04
CA LEU A 32 3.28 -7.23 -0.83
C LEU A 32 1.75 -7.34 -0.91
N ASN A 33 1.21 -8.56 -0.94
CA ASN A 33 -0.23 -8.77 -0.89
C ASN A 33 -0.84 -8.28 0.43
N ALA A 34 -0.20 -8.60 1.58
CA ALA A 34 -0.65 -8.12 2.88
C ALA A 34 -0.61 -6.58 2.97
N LEU A 35 0.44 -5.96 2.43
CA LEU A 35 0.55 -4.50 2.34
C LEU A 35 -0.55 -3.89 1.47
N ALA A 36 -0.85 -4.49 0.31
CA ALA A 36 -1.89 -3.98 -0.59
C ALA A 36 -3.27 -4.00 0.06
N VAL A 37 -3.60 -5.03 0.84
CA VAL A 37 -4.84 -5.11 1.63
C VAL A 37 -4.89 -3.99 2.68
N LEU A 38 -3.82 -3.78 3.45
CA LEU A 38 -3.76 -2.70 4.44
C LEU A 38 -4.01 -1.31 3.83
N GLN A 39 -3.51 -1.08 2.61
CA GLN A 39 -3.70 0.18 1.90
C GLN A 39 -5.15 0.39 1.45
N VAL A 40 -5.86 -0.69 1.09
CA VAL A 40 -7.30 -0.63 0.78
C VAL A 40 -8.11 -0.40 2.05
N ASP A 41 -7.83 -1.11 3.13
CA ASP A 41 -8.52 -0.96 4.41
C ASP A 41 -8.33 0.46 4.99
N ALA A 42 -7.16 1.06 4.77
CA ALA A 42 -6.88 2.46 5.12
C ALA A 42 -7.47 3.49 4.14
N GLY A 43 -8.21 3.07 3.11
CA GLY A 43 -8.82 3.97 2.12
C GLY A 43 -7.80 4.72 1.26
N ARG A 44 -6.62 4.14 1.03
CA ARG A 44 -5.54 4.70 0.19
C ARG A 44 -5.45 4.05 -1.18
N ALA A 45 -6.06 2.90 -1.34
CA ALA A 45 -6.26 2.23 -2.61
C ALA A 45 -7.70 1.73 -2.72
N THR A 46 -8.20 1.58 -3.94
CA THR A 46 -9.55 1.07 -4.19
C THR A 46 -9.57 -0.44 -4.43
N ASP A 47 -8.45 -1.03 -4.84
CA ASP A 47 -8.34 -2.45 -5.16
C ASP A 47 -6.90 -2.94 -4.90
N ALA A 48 -6.77 -4.00 -4.11
CA ALA A 48 -5.48 -4.56 -3.72
C ALA A 48 -4.79 -5.30 -4.89
N THR A 49 -5.56 -5.92 -5.78
CA THR A 49 -5.05 -6.63 -6.97
C THR A 49 -4.46 -5.66 -7.97
N VAL A 50 -5.16 -4.54 -8.21
CA VAL A 50 -4.68 -3.47 -9.09
C VAL A 50 -3.39 -2.87 -8.52
N LEU A 51 -3.38 -2.54 -7.23
CA LEU A 51 -2.21 -2.00 -6.55
C LEU A 51 -1.02 -2.96 -6.60
N LEU A 52 -1.23 -4.26 -6.40
CA LEU A 52 -0.17 -5.26 -6.48
C LEU A 52 0.41 -5.37 -7.90
N GLY A 53 -0.46 -5.36 -8.92
CA GLY A 53 -0.05 -5.33 -10.32
C GLY A 53 0.81 -4.10 -10.66
N ASP A 54 0.43 -2.93 -10.15
CA ASP A 54 1.20 -1.69 -10.33
C ASP A 54 2.58 -1.76 -9.65
N ILE A 55 2.66 -2.35 -8.45
CA ILE A 55 3.93 -2.57 -7.73
C ILE A 55 4.86 -3.46 -8.56
N HIS A 56 4.38 -4.62 -9.00
CA HIS A 56 5.19 -5.55 -9.81
C HIS A 56 5.61 -4.94 -11.14
N ALA A 57 4.71 -4.19 -11.81
CA ALA A 57 5.03 -3.51 -13.05
C ALA A 57 6.13 -2.45 -12.86
N ARG A 58 6.16 -1.77 -11.72
CA ARG A 58 7.20 -0.79 -11.38
C ARG A 58 8.52 -1.46 -11.01
N GLU A 59 8.48 -2.58 -10.28
CA GLU A 59 9.69 -3.37 -9.98
C GLU A 59 10.35 -3.89 -11.25
N ALA A 60 9.57 -4.32 -12.25
CA ALA A 60 10.09 -4.82 -13.52
C ALA A 60 10.78 -3.74 -14.39
N GLN A 61 10.58 -2.46 -14.08
CA GLN A 61 11.19 -1.32 -14.79
C GLN A 61 12.49 -0.82 -14.15
N ALA A 62 12.80 -1.28 -12.94
CA ALA A 62 13.98 -0.88 -12.16
C ALA A 62 15.18 -1.79 -12.44
#